data_AF-F9CXE1-F1
#
_entry.id   AF-F9CXE1-F1
#
_cell.length_a   1.000
_cell.length_b   1.000
_cell.length_c   1.000
_cell.angle_alpha   90.00
_cell.angle_beta   90.00
_cell.angle_gamma   90.00
#
_symmetry.space_group_name_H-M   'P 1'
#
loop_
_entity.id
_entity.type
_entity.pdbx_description
1 polymer ?
#
loop_
_entity_poly.entity_id
_entity_poly.type
_entity_poly.pdbx_seq_one_letter_code
_entity_poly.pdbx_strand_id
1 'polypeptide(L)' 'MSDKKISKYSCLHKHDVDEVNLILSQDDKLVYEIQLDDEIYKVSSPATIFIPKGVNHRADAISGKGLFVCLILSNKYKTS' A
#
# COMPACT_ATOMS: atom_id res chain seq x y z
N MET A 1 -4.17 23.76 15.15
CA MET A 1 -3.82 22.35 15.40
C MET A 1 -2.65 22.03 14.52
N SER A 2 -1.51 21.66 15.09
CA SER A 2 -0.28 21.42 14.31
C SER A 2 -0.46 20.15 13.48
N ASP A 3 -0.36 20.26 12.15
CA ASP A 3 -0.31 19.10 11.26
C ASP A 3 0.92 18.26 11.62
N LYS A 4 0.68 17.21 12.42
CA LYS A 4 1.73 16.28 12.81
C LYS A 4 2.07 15.46 11.57
N LYS A 5 3.10 15.90 10.85
CA LYS A 5 3.59 15.22 9.65
C LYS A 5 3.92 13.77 10.00
N ILE A 6 3.17 12.84 9.41
CA ILE A 6 3.46 11.41 9.54
C ILE A 6 4.80 11.18 8.86
N SER A 7 5.76 10.60 9.59
CA SER A 7 7.05 10.24 9.01
C SER A 7 6.83 9.14 7.99
N LYS A 8 7.50 9.25 6.84
CA LYS A 8 7.63 8.13 5.92
C LYS A 8 8.31 6.99 6.66
N TYR A 9 7.73 5.79 6.56
CA TYR A 9 8.19 4.61 7.28
C TYR A 9 8.47 3.44 6.32
N SER A 10 7.96 3.51 5.09
CA SER A 10 8.26 2.56 4.03
C SER A 10 9.44 3.04 3.19
N CYS A 11 10.28 2.11 2.73
CA CYS A 11 11.32 2.37 1.74
C CYS A 11 10.87 1.89 0.35
N LEU A 12 11.40 2.49 -0.71
CA LEU A 12 11.14 2.02 -2.07
C LEU A 12 11.81 0.66 -2.27
N HIS A 13 11.03 -0.36 -2.64
CA HIS A 13 11.50 -1.74 -2.82
C HIS A 13 10.66 -2.48 -3.85
N LYS A 14 11.01 -3.73 -4.16
CA LYS A 14 10.26 -4.59 -5.07
C LYS A 14 10.30 -6.04 -4.63
N HIS A 15 9.33 -6.81 -5.09
CA HIS A 15 9.25 -8.26 -4.89
C HIS A 15 9.44 -9.02 -6.20
N ASP A 16 9.80 -10.30 -6.10
CA ASP A 16 9.92 -11.25 -7.21
C ASP A 16 8.59 -11.96 -7.55
N VAL A 17 7.54 -11.63 -6.80
CA VAL A 17 6.17 -12.11 -6.93
C VAL A 17 5.21 -10.92 -6.99
N ASP A 18 3.99 -11.16 -7.47
CA ASP A 18 2.95 -10.13 -7.49
C ASP A 18 2.45 -9.83 -6.07
N GLU A 19 1.94 -8.62 -5.88
CA GLU A 19 1.39 -8.14 -4.61
C GLU A 19 0.05 -7.45 -4.82
N VAL A 20 -0.84 -7.59 -3.85
CA VAL A 20 -2.09 -6.84 -3.76
C VAL A 20 -2.12 -6.09 -2.44
N ASN A 21 -2.37 -4.79 -2.49
CA ASN A 21 -2.65 -3.98 -1.30
C ASN A 21 -4.14 -3.69 -1.18
N LEU A 22 -4.66 -3.74 0.04
CA LEU A 22 -5.99 -3.28 0.39
C LEU A 22 -5.89 -2.13 1.38
N ILE A 23 -6.53 -1.01 1.05
CA ILE A 23 -6.67 0.15 1.93
C ILE A 23 -8.12 0.19 2.39
N LEU A 24 -8.35 -0.07 3.67
CA LEU A 24 -9.68 -0.22 4.25
C LEU A 24 -9.87 0.73 5.44
N SER A 25 -11.01 1.39 5.54
CA SER A 25 -11.40 2.13 6.74
C SER A 25 -12.92 2.06 6.93
N GLN A 26 -13.39 2.44 8.11
CA GLN A 26 -14.83 2.48 8.38
C GLN A 26 -15.52 3.76 7.88
N ASP A 27 -14.74 4.84 7.69
CA ASP A 27 -15.26 6.18 7.41
C ASP A 27 -14.76 6.75 6.07
N ASP A 28 -14.10 5.93 5.26
CA ASP A 28 -13.51 6.25 3.96
C ASP A 28 -12.45 7.38 3.99
N LYS A 29 -11.89 7.68 5.18
CA LYS A 29 -10.93 8.78 5.37
C LYS A 29 -9.48 8.35 5.45
N LEU A 30 -9.17 7.06 5.38
CA LEU A 30 -7.78 6.59 5.31
C LEU A 30 -7.21 6.90 3.93
N VAL A 31 -6.10 7.64 3.89
CA VAL A 31 -5.44 8.05 2.65
C VAL A 31 -3.97 7.68 2.68
N TYR A 32 -3.50 7.09 1.59
CA TYR A 32 -2.10 6.71 1.36
C TYR A 32 -1.48 7.47 0.19
N GLU A 33 -0.19 7.72 0.30
CA GLU A 33 0.71 8.00 -0.83
C GLU A 33 1.24 6.65 -1.30
N ILE A 34 0.90 6.28 -2.53
CA ILE A 34 1.39 5.05 -3.17
C ILE A 34 2.31 5.46 -4.30
N GLN A 35 3.57 5.04 -4.22
CA GLN A 35 4.52 5.18 -5.30
C GLN A 35 4.60 3.86 -6.07
N LEU A 36 4.50 3.92 -7.41
CA LEU A 36 4.75 2.83 -8.33
C LEU A 36 5.78 3.32 -9.35
N ASP A 37 6.99 2.80 -9.28
CA ASP A 37 8.18 3.31 -9.96
C ASP A 37 8.35 4.84 -9.80
N ASP A 38 8.21 5.62 -10.87
CA ASP A 38 8.31 7.08 -10.86
C ASP A 38 6.96 7.81 -10.65
N GLU A 39 5.86 7.06 -10.62
CA GLU A 39 4.51 7.59 -10.47
C GLU A 39 4.09 7.63 -8.98
N ILE A 40 3.40 8.72 -8.59
CA ILE A 40 2.90 8.91 -7.23
C ILE A 40 1.38 9.12 -7.28
N TYR A 41 0.68 8.31 -6.49
CA TYR A 41 -0.76 8.29 -6.38
C TYR A 41 -1.19 8.64 -4.95
N LYS A 42 -2.25 9.44 -4.84
CA LYS A 42 -2.97 9.64 -3.58
C LYS A 42 -4.23 8.80 -3.61
N VAL A 43 -4.30 7.79 -2.74
CA VAL A 43 -5.34 6.76 -2.77
C VAL A 43 -6.13 6.80 -1.47
N SER A 44 -7.45 6.99 -1.55
CA SER A 44 -8.37 6.95 -0.41
C SER A 44 -9.01 5.56 -0.30
N SER A 45 -9.25 5.08 0.93
CA SER A 45 -10.07 3.89 1.18
C SER A 45 -11.53 4.09 0.74
N PRO A 46 -12.23 3.04 0.29
CA PRO A 46 -11.73 1.69 0.05
C PRO A 46 -10.99 1.63 -1.29
N ALA A 47 -9.81 0.99 -1.31
CA ALA A 47 -9.06 0.82 -2.55
C ALA A 47 -8.24 -0.47 -2.56
N THR A 48 -8.01 -0.97 -3.76
CA THR A 48 -7.11 -2.08 -4.04
C THR A 48 -6.03 -1.60 -5.02
N ILE A 49 -4.78 -1.92 -4.73
CA ILE A 49 -3.65 -1.69 -5.63
C ILE A 49 -3.07 -3.04 -6.01
N PHE A 50 -2.96 -3.31 -7.32
CA PHE A 50 -2.24 -4.45 -7.83
C PHE A 50 -0.83 -4.01 -8.23
N ILE A 51 0.17 -4.72 -7.72
CA ILE A 51 1.59 -4.43 -7.93
C ILE A 51 2.19 -5.65 -8.62
N PRO A 52 2.44 -5.59 -9.94
CA PRO A 52 3.12 -6.65 -10.65
C PRO A 52 4.52 -6.91 -10.10
N LYS A 53 4.98 -8.16 -10.17
CA LYS A 53 6.34 -8.54 -9.81
C LYS A 53 7.37 -7.63 -10.49
N GLY A 54 8.40 -7.24 -9.75
CA GLY A 54 9.49 -6.41 -10.25
C GLY A 54 9.23 -4.90 -10.27
N VAL A 55 7.98 -4.44 -10.03
CA VAL A 55 7.65 -3.01 -9.91
C VAL A 55 8.17 -2.47 -8.58
N ASN A 56 8.91 -1.35 -8.61
CA ASN A 56 9.28 -0.69 -7.36
C ASN A 56 8.08 0.00 -6.77
N HIS A 57 7.85 -0.18 -5.47
CA HIS A 57 6.71 0.41 -4.81
C HIS A 57 7.03 0.84 -3.38
N ARG A 58 6.22 1.78 -2.90
CA ARG A 58 6.25 2.32 -1.54
C ARG A 58 4.84 2.77 -1.16
N ALA A 59 4.43 2.51 0.08
CA ALA A 59 3.14 2.92 0.60
C ALA A 59 3.31 3.61 1.95
N ASP A 60 2.89 4.87 2.07
CA ASP A 60 2.91 5.61 3.33
C ASP A 60 1.52 6.18 3.63
N ALA A 61 1.02 5.95 4.85
CA ALA A 61 -0.18 6.63 5.33
C ALA A 61 0.04 8.14 5.42
N ILE A 62 -0.86 8.93 4.86
CA ILE A 62 -0.83 10.41 4.92
C ILE A 62 -1.82 10.92 5.98
N SER A 63 -3.00 10.30 6.09
CA SER A 63 -4.04 10.72 7.02
C SER A 63 -5.09 9.64 7.25
N GLY A 64 -5.90 9.82 8.29
CA GLY A 64 -7.02 8.92 8.61
C GLY A 64 -6.60 7.71 9.46
N LYS A 65 -7.55 6.81 9.69
CA LYS A 65 -7.36 5.61 10.50
C LYS A 65 -8.05 4.43 9.82
N GLY A 66 -7.37 3.30 9.76
CA GLY A 66 -7.92 2.09 9.18
C GLY A 66 -6.88 0.98 9.11
N LEU A 67 -7.06 0.08 8.16
CA LEU A 67 -6.23 -1.08 7.92
C LEU A 67 -5.58 -0.99 6.53
N PHE A 68 -4.28 -1.26 6.48
CA PHE A 68 -3.57 -1.55 5.25
C PHE A 68 -3.17 -3.02 5.27
N VAL A 69 -3.61 -3.78 4.26
CA VAL A 69 -3.30 -5.20 4.13
C VAL A 69 -2.42 -5.39 2.91
N CYS A 70 -1.26 -6.02 3.11
CA CYS A 70 -0.37 -6.45 2.03
C CYS A 70 -0.53 -7.96 1.83
N LEU A 71 -0.90 -8.36 0.61
CA LEU A 71 -1.03 -9.75 0.20
C LEU A 71 0.05 -10.07 -0.83
N ILE A 72 1.07 -10.81 -0.40
CA ILE A 72 2.15 -11.29 -1.27
C ILE A 72 1.71 -12.60 -1.94
N LEU A 73 1.54 -12.57 -3.26
CA LEU A 73 1.02 -13.70 -4.05
C LEU A 73 2.15 -14.69 -4.37
N SER A 74 2.48 -15.54 -3.40
CA SER A 74 3.49 -16.59 -3.59
C SER A 74 2.87 -17.93 -4.01
N ASN A 75 3.47 -18.58 -5.01
CA ASN A 75 3.12 -19.94 -5.43
C ASN A 75 3.64 -21.02 -4.47
N LYS A 76 3.99 -20.67 -3.22
CA LYS A 76 4.51 -21.62 -2.23
C LYS A 76 3.41 -22.38 -1.49
N TYR A 77 2.14 -22.00 -1.68
CA TYR A 77 1.02 -22.74 -1.13
C TYR A 77 0.77 -24.01 -1.95
N LYS A 78 0.98 -25.18 -1.32
CA LYS A 78 0.57 -26.48 -1.84
C LYS A 78 -0.66 -26.94 -1.08
N THR A 79 -1.75 -27.26 -1.78
CA THR A 79 -2.87 -28.01 -1.20
C THR A 79 -2.56 -29.49 -1.41
N SER A 80 -2.73 -30.30 -0.37
CA SER A 80 -2.68 -31.77 -0.44
C SER A 80 -3.92 -32.33 -1.12
#